data_AF-A0ABD2LLA1-F1
#
_entry.id   AF-A0ABD2LLA1-F1
#
_cell.length_a   1.000
_cell.length_b   1.000
_cell.length_c   1.000
_cell.angle_alpha   90.00
_cell.angle_beta   90.00
_cell.angle_gamma   90.00
#
_symmetry.space_group_name_H-M   'P 1'
#
loop_
_entity.id
_entity.type
_entity.pdbx_description
1 polymer ?
#
loop_
_entity_poly.entity_id
_entity_poly.type
_entity_poly.pdbx_seq_one_letter_code
_entity_poly.pdbx_strand_id
1 'polypeptide(L)'
;MGDRLLCKAVQPFNRLRLSTEEFVLVRAIIYSHMVTPGLSDHGQKLLFTEAEKYSSLLMRNLQMNYGHAASALQYVELMGLVEGLPPVLAQISTKGPLESYQLLPY
;
A
#
# COMPACT_ATOMS: atom_id res chain seq x y z
N MET A 1 -6.21 17.81 -11.46
CA MET A 1 -6.29 16.55 -12.26
C MET A 1 -5.68 15.34 -11.53
N GLY A 2 -4.77 15.53 -10.56
CA GLY A 2 -4.25 14.46 -9.70
C GLY A 2 -5.28 13.79 -8.77
N ASP A 3 -6.25 14.55 -8.25
CA ASP A 3 -7.28 14.01 -7.35
C ASP A 3 -8.10 12.87 -7.96
N ARG A 4 -8.40 12.92 -9.27
CA ARG A 4 -9.21 11.87 -9.92
C ARG A 4 -8.45 10.54 -10.08
N LEU A 5 -7.12 10.58 -10.17
CA LEU A 5 -6.28 9.38 -10.27
C LEU A 5 -6.10 8.73 -8.89
N LEU A 6 -5.86 9.55 -7.86
CA LEU A 6 -5.83 9.10 -6.47
C LEU A 6 -7.18 8.50 -6.05
N CYS A 7 -8.30 9.15 -6.39
CA CYS A 7 -9.64 8.61 -6.13
C CYS A 7 -9.83 7.23 -6.77
N LYS A 8 -9.36 7.01 -8.00
CA LYS A 8 -9.48 5.72 -8.69
C LYS A 8 -8.60 4.62 -8.06
N ALA A 9 -7.39 4.95 -7.62
CA ALA A 9 -6.49 3.99 -7.00
C ALA A 9 -6.88 3.63 -5.57
N VAL A 10 -7.51 4.55 -4.84
CA VAL A 10 -7.93 4.36 -3.44
C VAL A 10 -9.36 3.76 -3.36
N GLN A 11 -10.19 3.94 -4.39
CA GLN A 11 -11.57 3.42 -4.42
C GLN A 11 -11.70 1.91 -4.11
N PRO A 12 -10.80 1.02 -4.58
CA PRO A 12 -10.87 -0.39 -4.24
C PRO A 12 -10.67 -0.66 -2.74
N PHE A 13 -9.76 0.07 -2.08
CA PHE A 13 -9.55 -0.05 -0.63
C PHE A 13 -10.80 0.36 0.17
N ASN A 14 -11.54 1.37 -0.30
CA ASN A 14 -12.81 1.79 0.32
C ASN A 14 -13.90 0.72 0.19
N ARG A 15 -13.86 -0.12 -0.85
CA ARG A 15 -14.83 -1.22 -1.04
C ARG A 15 -14.56 -2.39 -0.10
N LEU A 16 -13.30 -2.63 0.24
CA LEU A 16 -12.87 -3.73 1.09
C LEU A 16 -13.18 -3.51 2.58
N ARG A 17 -13.62 -2.31 2.98
CA ARG A 17 -14.02 -1.97 4.37
C ARG A 17 -13.03 -2.47 5.42
N LEU A 18 -11.75 -2.23 5.15
CA LEU A 18 -10.66 -2.68 6.02
C LEU A 18 -10.81 -2.10 7.43
N SER A 19 -10.48 -2.91 8.43
CA SER A 19 -10.24 -2.41 9.78
C SER A 19 -9.03 -1.46 9.79
N THR A 20 -8.90 -0.68 10.86
CA THR A 20 -7.76 0.22 11.04
C THR A 20 -6.45 -0.58 11.02
N GLU A 21 -6.43 -1.74 11.68
CA GLU A 21 -5.29 -2.64 11.76
C GLU A 21 -4.90 -3.18 10.38
N GLU A 22 -5.88 -3.65 9.61
CA GLU A 22 -5.69 -4.16 8.24
C GLU A 22 -5.12 -3.04 7.34
N PHE A 23 -5.69 -1.84 7.43
CA PHE A 23 -5.24 -0.70 6.65
C PHE A 23 -3.79 -0.29 6.96
N VAL A 24 -3.42 -0.26 8.24
CA VAL A 24 -2.05 0.07 8.67
C VAL A 24 -1.05 -0.99 8.16
N LEU A 25 -1.41 -2.27 8.23
CA LEU A 25 -0.56 -3.35 7.73
C LEU A 25 -0.37 -3.26 6.20
N VAL A 26 -1.44 -2.99 5.45
CA VAL A 26 -1.37 -2.78 4.01
C VAL A 26 -0.45 -1.61 3.65
N ARG A 27 -0.55 -0.47 4.37
CA ARG A 27 0.37 0.66 4.18
C ARG A 27 1.82 0.29 4.45
N ALA A 28 2.07 -0.47 5.51
CA ALA A 28 3.42 -0.93 5.85
C ALA A 28 4.01 -1.81 4.74
N ILE A 29 3.22 -2.73 4.17
CA ILE A 29 3.63 -3.55 3.02
C ILE A 29 3.96 -2.68 1.80
N ILE A 30 3.10 -1.71 1.46
CA ILE A 30 3.33 -0.80 0.33
C ILE A 30 4.68 -0.07 0.49
N TYR A 31 4.92 0.56 1.64
CA TYR A 31 6.15 1.32 1.87
C TYR A 31 7.40 0.43 1.86
N SER A 32 7.29 -0.78 2.39
CA SER A 32 8.40 -1.74 2.40
C SER A 32 8.68 -2.37 1.03
N HIS A 33 7.70 -2.42 0.11
CA HIS A 33 7.90 -2.88 -1.27
C HIS A 33 8.35 -1.77 -2.24
N MET A 34 8.32 -0.50 -1.84
CA MET A 34 8.73 0.58 -2.74
C MET A 34 10.24 0.55 -3.00
N VAL A 35 10.60 0.33 -4.27
CA VAL A 35 11.97 0.50 -4.74
C VAL A 35 12.28 1.99 -4.76
N THR A 36 13.12 2.43 -3.83
CA THR A 36 13.49 3.84 -3.68
C THR A 36 14.90 4.06 -4.22
N PRO A 37 15.10 4.93 -5.23
CA PRO A 37 16.43 5.26 -5.72
C PRO A 37 17.34 5.75 -4.61
N GLY A 38 18.59 5.29 -4.59
CA GLY A 38 19.58 5.68 -3.58
C GLY A 38 19.56 4.84 -2.29
N LEU A 39 18.67 3.84 -2.18
CA LEU A 39 18.73 2.85 -1.11
C LEU A 39 19.85 1.82 -1.39
N SER A 40 20.58 1.41 -0.36
CA SER A 40 21.57 0.34 -0.48
C SER A 40 20.91 -1.02 -0.64
N ASP A 41 21.62 -2.00 -1.24
CA ASP A 41 21.12 -3.38 -1.35
C ASP A 41 20.75 -3.98 0.01
N HIS A 42 21.49 -3.63 1.06
CA HIS A 42 21.18 -4.05 2.42
C HIS A 42 19.87 -3.43 2.92
N GLY A 43 19.68 -2.13 2.70
CA GLY A 43 18.43 -1.45 3.04
C GLY A 43 17.23 -2.03 2.28
N GLN A 44 17.40 -2.32 0.99
CA GLN A 44 16.36 -2.92 0.17
C GLN A 44 15.97 -4.32 0.69
N LYS A 45 16.97 -5.14 1.06
CA LYS A 45 16.72 -6.46 1.67
C LYS A 45 15.99 -6.34 3.01
N LEU A 46 16.39 -5.38 3.85
CA LEU A 46 15.74 -5.16 5.14
C LEU A 46 14.26 -4.79 4.97
N LEU A 47 13.95 -3.87 4.05
CA LEU A 47 12.57 -3.51 3.74
C LEU A 47 11.77 -4.73 3.24
N PHE A 48 12.36 -5.55 2.36
CA PHE A 48 11.69 -6.77 1.88
C PHE A 48 11.36 -7.74 3.03
N THR A 49 12.29 -7.94 3.95
CA THR A 49 12.06 -8.75 5.16
C THR A 49 10.96 -8.18 6.05
N GLU A 50 10.88 -6.86 6.22
CA GLU A 50 9.78 -6.24 6.98
C GLU A 50 8.43 -6.41 6.27
N ALA A 51 8.40 -6.33 4.94
CA ALA A 51 7.18 -6.57 4.18
C ALA A 51 6.63 -7.99 4.35
N GLU A 52 7.50 -9.01 4.40
CA GLU A 52 7.10 -10.39 4.67
C GLU A 52 6.47 -10.55 6.07
N LYS A 53 7.02 -9.84 7.07
CA LYS A 53 6.46 -9.82 8.44
C LYS A 53 5.08 -9.18 8.46
N TYR A 54 4.91 -8.01 7.84
CA TYR A 54 3.61 -7.33 7.77
C TYR A 54 2.58 -8.14 6.98
N SER A 55 3.00 -8.80 5.90
CA SER A 55 2.16 -9.72 5.12
C SER A 55 1.64 -10.88 5.96
N SER A 56 2.52 -11.49 6.76
CA SER A 56 2.15 -12.58 7.67
C SER A 56 1.17 -12.11 8.76
N LEU A 57 1.40 -10.92 9.32
CA LEU A 57 0.50 -10.30 10.30
C LEU A 57 -0.87 -9.99 9.70
N LEU A 58 -0.92 -9.48 8.48
CA LEU A 58 -2.15 -9.19 7.77
C LEU A 58 -2.96 -10.47 7.52
N MET A 59 -2.31 -11.52 7.01
CA MET A 59 -2.98 -12.82 6.80
C MET A 59 -3.57 -13.35 8.10
N ARG A 60 -2.83 -13.28 9.21
CA ARG A 60 -3.33 -13.72 10.52
C ARG A 60 -4.50 -12.87 10.99
N ASN A 61 -4.45 -11.56 10.80
CA ASN A 61 -5.54 -10.65 11.17
C ASN A 61 -6.82 -10.98 10.38
N LEU A 62 -6.71 -11.14 9.06
CA LEU A 62 -7.83 -11.55 8.21
C LEU A 62 -8.40 -12.91 8.62
N GLN A 63 -7.55 -13.88 8.95
CA GLN A 63 -8.00 -15.19 9.43
C GLN A 63 -8.77 -15.10 10.75
N MET A 64 -8.34 -14.24 11.67
CA MET A 64 -9.04 -14.04 12.96
C MET A 64 -10.41 -13.35 12.76
N ASN A 65 -10.51 -12.43 11.81
CA ASN A 65 -11.74 -11.65 11.58
C ASN A 65 -12.76 -12.37 10.68
N TYR A 66 -12.30 -13.14 9.69
CA TYR A 66 -13.16 -13.68 8.63
C TYR A 66 -13.07 -15.21 8.46
N GLY A 67 -12.16 -15.88 9.17
CA GLY A 67 -11.90 -17.31 9.05
C GLY A 67 -11.02 -17.68 7.84
N HIS A 68 -10.48 -18.90 7.82
CA HIS A 68 -9.40 -19.32 6.92
C HIS A 68 -9.71 -19.26 5.41
N ALA A 69 -10.93 -19.60 4.99
CA ALA A 69 -11.27 -19.66 3.57
C ALA A 69 -11.53 -18.28 2.96
N ALA A 70 -12.27 -17.41 3.67
CA ALA A 70 -12.58 -16.06 3.20
C ALA A 70 -11.34 -15.14 3.26
N SER A 71 -10.47 -15.34 4.26
CA SER A 71 -9.26 -14.53 4.43
C SER A 71 -8.27 -14.66 3.26
N ALA A 72 -8.15 -15.86 2.66
CA ALA A 72 -7.22 -16.08 1.56
C ALA A 72 -7.62 -15.28 0.31
N LEU A 73 -8.92 -15.23 -0.01
CA LEU A 73 -9.43 -14.45 -1.15
C LEU A 73 -9.24 -12.95 -0.92
N GLN A 74 -9.59 -12.46 0.28
CA GLN A 74 -9.38 -11.05 0.64
C GLN A 74 -7.90 -10.65 0.61
N TYR A 75 -7.02 -11.53 1.08
CA TYR A 75 -5.58 -11.29 1.04
C TYR A 75 -5.07 -11.17 -0.40
N VAL A 76 -5.48 -12.07 -1.30
CA VAL A 76 -5.11 -12.01 -2.72
C VAL A 76 -5.62 -10.72 -3.37
N GLU A 77 -6.86 -10.34 -3.09
CA GLU A 77 -7.43 -9.08 -3.60
C GLU A 77 -6.64 -7.86 -3.10
N LEU A 78 -6.27 -7.83 -1.82
CA LEU A 78 -5.44 -6.77 -1.24
C LEU A 78 -4.04 -6.71 -1.84
N MET A 79 -3.37 -7.84 -2.02
CA MET A 79 -2.04 -7.86 -2.63
C MET A 79 -2.08 -7.41 -4.10
N GLY A 80 -3.12 -7.79 -4.84
CA GLY A 80 -3.32 -7.30 -6.20
C GLY A 80 -3.46 -5.76 -6.28
N LEU A 81 -4.09 -5.15 -5.27
CA LEU A 81 -4.16 -3.69 -5.17
C LEU A 81 -2.80 -3.06 -4.80
N VAL A 82 -2.04 -3.71 -3.92
CA VAL A 82 -0.70 -3.26 -3.52
C VAL A 82 0.26 -3.29 -4.71
N GLU A 83 0.23 -4.34 -5.53
CA GLU A 83 1.06 -4.43 -6.74
C GLU A 83 0.67 -3.42 -7.82
N GLY A 84 -0.61 -3.06 -7.91
CA GLY A 84 -1.12 -2.05 -8.85
C GLY A 84 -0.79 -0.61 -8.46
N LEU A 85 -0.29 -0.36 -7.25
CA LEU A 85 -0.10 0.98 -6.66
C LEU A 85 1.19 1.71 -7.10
N PRO A 86 2.37 1.08 -7.14
CA PRO A 86 3.61 1.71 -7.59
C PRO A 86 3.53 2.33 -9.01
N PRO A 87 2.89 1.67 -10.01
CA PRO A 87 2.68 2.27 -11.33
C PRO A 87 1.85 3.55 -11.30
N VAL A 88 0.88 3.68 -10.38
CA VAL A 88 0.05 4.88 -10.23
C VAL A 88 0.82 6.00 -9.53
N LEU A 89 1.60 5.68 -8.49
CA LEU A 89 2.43 6.66 -7.79
C LEU A 89 3.55 7.21 -8.71
N ALA A 90 4.14 6.37 -9.55
CA ALA A 90 5.11 6.78 -10.56
C ALA A 90 4.53 7.76 -11.60
N GLN A 91 3.25 7.61 -11.98
CA GLN A 91 2.55 8.54 -12.88
C GLN A 91 2.25 9.89 -12.24
N ILE A 92 2.19 9.96 -10.91
CA ILE A 92 2.03 11.21 -10.16
C ILE A 92 3.41 11.89 -9.99
N SER A 93 4.46 11.10 -9.73
CA SER A 93 5.84 11.59 -9.52
C SER A 93 6.50 12.16 -10.78
N THR A 94 6.17 11.64 -11.97
CA THR A 94 6.68 12.16 -13.26
C THR A 94 6.10 13.53 -13.65
N LYS A 95 5.12 14.05 -12.90
CA LYS A 95 4.70 15.46 -12.96
C LYS A 95 5.38 16.18 -11.80
N GLY A 96 6.51 16.82 -12.09
CA GLY A 96 7.51 17.25 -11.12
C GLY A 96 7.03 18.18 -9.96
N PRO A 97 7.90 18.35 -8.94
CA PRO A 97 7.59 18.97 -7.65
C PRO A 97 7.88 20.48 -7.63
N LEU A 98 7.04 21.31 -8.25
CA LEU A 98 7.13 22.77 -8.04
C LEU A 98 5.82 23.49 -7.69
N GLU A 99 4.67 22.83 -7.61
CA GLU A 99 3.40 23.55 -7.33
C GLU A 99 2.61 23.07 -6.10
N SER A 100 3.03 22.03 -5.38
CA SER A 100 2.21 21.45 -4.29
C SER A 100 2.50 21.98 -2.87
N TYR A 101 3.47 22.89 -2.68
CA TYR A 101 3.79 23.44 -1.35
C TYR A 101 2.86 24.57 -0.87
N GLN A 102 1.76 24.87 -1.56
CA GLN A 102 0.87 25.99 -1.18
C GLN A 102 -0.52 25.60 -0.65
N LEU A 103 -0.83 24.33 -0.38
CA LEU A 103 -2.21 23.95 0.01
C LEU A 103 -2.31 23.13 1.30
N LEU A 104 -1.67 23.59 2.37
CA LEU A 104 -2.10 23.28 3.73
C LEU A 104 -2.24 24.59 4.52
N PRO A 105 -3.47 25.06 4.81
CA PRO A 105 -3.65 26.16 5.73
C PRO A 105 -3.38 25.68 7.16
N TYR A 106 -2.59 26.47 7.90
CA TYR A 106 -2.58 26.45 9.36
C TYR A 106 -3.94 26.92 9.91
#